data_AF-A0AAD7TU76-F1
#
_entry.id   AF-A0AAD7TU76-F1
#
_cell.length_a   1.000
_cell.length_b   1.000
_cell.length_c   1.000
_cell.angle_alpha   90.00
_cell.angle_beta   90.00
_cell.angle_gamma   90.00
#
_symmetry.space_group_name_H-M   'P 1'
#
loop_
_entity.id
_entity.type
_entity.pdbx_description
1 polymer ?
#
loop_
_entity_poly.entity_id
_entity_poly.type
_entity_poly.pdbx_seq_one_letter_code
_entity_poly.pdbx_strand_id
1 'polypeptide(L)'
;MPLSNPEKTRCRAALDILATKTLYFDWSEQWASIHDGNTSQLGGLKPGSREDSKAPKLRWVGLFNAGSNKRIQPPPLVQASFAAGTVPTTAEVVEALRAQVDAA
;
A
#
# COMPACT_ATOMS: atom_id res chain seq x y z
N MET A 1 -11.11 12.03 2.39
CA MET A 1 -11.95 12.40 1.23
C MET A 1 -12.12 11.16 0.39
N PRO A 2 -13.30 10.91 -0.20
CA PRO A 2 -13.48 9.78 -1.09
C PRO A 2 -12.54 9.91 -2.30
N LEU A 3 -12.07 8.77 -2.80
CA LEU A 3 -11.15 8.70 -3.93
C LEU A 3 -11.88 9.09 -5.21
N SER A 4 -11.30 10.01 -5.99
CA SER A 4 -11.87 10.36 -7.29
C SER A 4 -11.75 9.18 -8.27
N ASN A 5 -12.64 9.10 -9.27
CA ASN A 5 -12.60 8.03 -10.28
C ASN A 5 -11.22 7.89 -10.98
N PRO A 6 -10.51 8.97 -11.35
CA PRO A 6 -9.16 8.87 -11.89
C PRO A 6 -8.16 8.26 -10.90
N GLU A 7 -8.26 8.60 -9.61
CA GLU A 7 -7.39 8.03 -8.59
C GLU A 7 -7.68 6.55 -8.36
N LYS A 8 -8.95 6.13 -8.35
CA LYS A 8 -9.34 4.72 -8.29
C LYS A 8 -8.75 3.92 -9.44
N THR A 9 -8.90 4.41 -10.67
CA THR A 9 -8.32 3.78 -11.87
C THR A 9 -6.79 3.67 -11.76
N ARG A 10 -6.11 4.73 -11.31
CA ARG A 10 -4.67 4.73 -11.11
C ARG A 10 -4.23 3.73 -10.04
N CYS A 11 -4.95 3.65 -8.91
CA CYS A 11 -4.69 2.68 -7.86
C CYS A 11 -4.88 1.24 -8.36
N ARG A 12 -5.95 0.96 -9.11
CA ARG A 12 -6.18 -0.37 -9.69
C ARG A 12 -5.05 -0.79 -10.64
N ALA A 13 -4.65 0.08 -11.55
CA ALA A 13 -3.54 -0.19 -12.47
C ALA A 13 -2.21 -0.46 -11.73
N ALA A 14 -1.92 0.30 -10.66
CA ALA A 14 -0.75 0.04 -9.83
C ALA A 14 -0.85 -1.32 -9.11
N LEU A 15 -2.04 -1.68 -8.61
CA LEU A 15 -2.29 -2.96 -7.95
C LEU A 15 -2.16 -4.14 -8.91
N ASP A 16 -2.56 -3.99 -10.17
CA ASP A 16 -2.37 -5.01 -11.22
C ASP A 16 -0.88 -5.31 -11.45
N ILE A 17 -0.04 -4.26 -11.43
CA ILE A 17 1.42 -4.41 -11.54
C ILE A 17 2.01 -5.02 -10.27
N LEU A 18 1.54 -4.63 -9.09
CA LEU A 18 2.01 -5.21 -7.83
C LEU A 18 1.66 -6.70 -7.74
N ALA A 19 0.53 -7.13 -8.31
CA ALA A 19 0.11 -8.53 -8.33
C ALA A 19 1.11 -9.45 -9.06
N THR A 20 1.92 -8.92 -9.98
CA THR A 20 2.93 -9.70 -10.72
C THR A 20 4.29 -9.75 -10.02
N LYS A 21 4.39 -9.21 -8.80
CA LYS A 21 5.66 -9.02 -8.09
C LYS A 21 5.71 -9.80 -6.78
N THR A 22 6.91 -9.89 -6.23
CA THR A 22 7.13 -10.37 -4.87
C THR A 22 7.45 -9.19 -3.99
N LEU A 23 6.48 -8.75 -3.19
CA LEU A 23 6.65 -7.63 -2.28
C LEU A 23 7.44 -8.05 -1.04
N TYR A 24 8.45 -7.25 -0.69
CA TYR A 24 9.16 -7.39 0.58
C TYR A 24 8.78 -6.24 1.49
N PHE A 25 8.22 -6.60 2.64
CA PHE A 25 7.72 -5.67 3.64
C PHE A 25 8.78 -5.40 4.69
N ASP A 26 8.95 -4.12 5.01
CA ASP A 26 9.69 -3.68 6.18
C ASP A 26 8.67 -3.22 7.24
N TRP A 27 8.63 -3.94 8.36
CA TRP A 27 7.67 -3.69 9.43
C TRP A 27 8.33 -2.80 10.48
N SER A 28 7.99 -1.52 10.43
CA SER A 28 8.43 -0.52 11.41
C SER A 28 7.25 0.26 11.94
N GLU A 29 7.42 0.96 13.06
CA GLU A 29 6.37 1.85 13.61
C GLU A 29 6.03 3.00 12.65
N GLN A 30 6.96 3.32 11.75
CA GLN A 30 6.80 4.33 10.71
C GLN A 30 6.46 3.66 9.37
N TRP A 31 5.88 4.43 8.46
CA TRP A 31 5.67 3.95 7.10
C TRP A 31 7.01 3.76 6.38
N ALA A 32 7.38 2.51 6.17
CA ALA A 32 8.52 2.11 5.37
C ALA A 32 8.08 1.81 3.93
N SER A 33 9.00 1.94 2.98
CA SER A 33 8.71 1.63 1.58
C SER A 33 8.72 0.11 1.37
N ILE A 34 7.70 -0.40 0.67
CA ILE A 34 7.72 -1.79 0.23
C ILE A 34 8.71 -1.92 -0.93
N HIS A 35 9.64 -2.88 -0.82
CA HIS A 35 10.63 -3.11 -1.86
C HIS A 35 9.99 -3.76 -3.09
N ASP A 36 10.61 -3.53 -4.24
CA ASP A 36 10.13 -3.92 -5.57
C ASP A 36 8.86 -3.15 -6.06
N GLY A 37 8.33 -2.22 -5.26
CA GLY A 37 7.24 -1.31 -5.63
C GLY A 37 7.70 -0.01 -6.32
N ASN A 38 8.37 -0.10 -7.47
CA ASN A 38 8.95 1.08 -8.15
C ASN A 38 7.89 2.10 -8.61
N THR A 39 7.95 3.32 -8.04
CA THR A 39 7.03 4.44 -8.36
C THR A 39 6.84 4.75 -9.85
N SER A 40 7.88 4.58 -10.66
CA SER A 40 7.82 4.80 -12.13
C SER A 40 6.91 3.81 -12.84
N GLN A 41 6.81 2.58 -12.31
CA GLN A 41 5.93 1.55 -12.85
C GLN A 41 4.50 1.69 -12.31
N LEU A 42 4.34 2.33 -11.15
CA LEU A 42 3.07 2.45 -10.45
C LEU A 42 2.36 3.79 -10.69
N GLY A 43 2.68 4.49 -11.78
CA GLY A 43 2.04 5.76 -12.13
C GLY A 43 2.24 6.88 -11.09
N GLY A 44 3.41 6.89 -10.44
CA GLY A 44 3.70 7.83 -9.35
C GLY A 44 3.13 7.42 -7.99
N LEU A 45 2.63 6.19 -7.84
CA LEU A 45 2.21 5.66 -6.54
C LEU A 45 3.35 4.91 -5.85
N LYS A 46 3.33 4.89 -4.53
CA LYS A 46 4.32 4.20 -3.70
C LYS A 46 3.65 3.29 -2.69
N PRO A 47 3.93 1.98 -2.69
CA PRO A 47 3.45 1.09 -1.65
C PRO A 47 4.32 1.25 -0.39
N GLY A 48 3.68 1.18 0.78
CA GLY A 48 4.36 1.24 2.06
C GLY A 48 3.75 0.31 3.09
N SER A 49 4.55 -0.08 4.07
CA SER A 49 4.19 -0.94 5.20
C SER A 49 4.50 -0.27 6.53
N ARG A 50 3.70 -0.56 7.55
CA ARG A 50 4.00 -0.23 8.95
C ARG A 50 3.39 -1.28 9.88
N GLU A 51 3.84 -1.32 11.13
CA GLU A 51 3.25 -2.13 12.19
C GLU A 51 2.95 -1.23 13.39
N ASP A 52 1.79 -1.40 14.02
CA ASP A 52 1.45 -0.63 15.22
C ASP A 52 2.33 -1.07 16.41
N SER A 53 2.84 -0.10 17.17
CA SER A 53 3.67 -0.38 18.35
C SER A 53 2.90 -0.94 19.54
N LYS A 54 1.59 -0.66 19.60
CA LYS A 54 0.69 -1.10 20.68
C LYS A 54 -0.21 -2.23 20.22
N ALA A 55 -0.55 -3.13 21.15
CA ALA A 55 -1.53 -4.19 20.91
C ALA A 55 -2.84 -3.59 20.33
N PRO A 56 -3.40 -4.18 19.26
CA PRO A 56 -3.12 -5.53 18.77
C PRO A 56 -1.98 -5.64 17.74
N LYS A 57 -1.12 -4.61 17.57
CA LYS A 57 0.06 -4.60 16.67
C LYS A 57 -0.26 -4.90 15.21
N LEU A 58 -1.32 -4.27 14.71
CA LEU A 58 -1.76 -4.51 13.33
C LEU A 58 -0.67 -4.13 12.34
N ARG A 59 -0.56 -4.94 11.29
CA ARG A 59 0.27 -4.66 10.13
C ARG A 59 -0.55 -3.92 9.11
N TRP A 60 -0.08 -2.75 8.70
CA TRP A 60 -0.75 -1.93 7.72
C TRP A 60 0.04 -1.93 6.43
N VAL A 61 -0.67 -2.05 5.33
CA VAL A 61 -0.12 -1.80 4.00
C VAL A 61 -0.94 -0.68 3.36
N GLY A 62 -0.26 0.29 2.77
CA GLY A 62 -0.90 1.45 2.14
C GLY A 62 -0.32 1.76 0.77
N LEU A 63 -1.13 2.40 -0.05
CA LEU A 63 -0.73 2.96 -1.34
C LEU A 63 -0.76 4.49 -1.24
N PHE A 64 0.36 5.13 -1.52
CA PHE A 64 0.57 6.56 -1.32
C PHE A 64 0.76 7.27 -2.65
N ASN A 65 0.35 8.53 -2.73
CA ASN A 65 0.79 9.39 -3.81
C ASN A 65 2.27 9.72 -3.57
N ALA A 66 3.16 9.27 -4.46
CA ALA A 66 4.56 9.63 -4.36
C ALA A 66 4.70 11.05 -4.92
N GLY A 67 5.00 12.01 -4.05
CA GLY A 67 5.38 13.35 -4.50
C GLY A 67 6.62 13.33 -5.39
N SER A 68 7.06 14.48 -5.87
CA SER A 68 8.24 14.65 -6.73
C SER A 68 9.51 13.95 -6.20
N ASN A 69 9.64 13.83 -4.88
CA ASN A 69 10.78 13.19 -4.22
C ASN A 69 10.68 11.66 -4.12
N LYS A 70 9.65 11.02 -4.69
CA LYS A 70 9.41 9.56 -4.65
C LYS A 70 9.40 8.97 -3.24
N ARG A 71 9.05 9.77 -2.23
CA ARG A 71 8.93 9.35 -0.83
C ARG A 71 7.47 9.05 -0.51
N ILE A 72 7.26 8.23 0.52
CA ILE A 72 5.93 8.05 1.11
C ILE A 72 5.48 9.40 1.66
N GLN A 73 4.27 9.81 1.29
CA GLN A 73 3.63 11.02 1.80
C GLN A 73 2.31 10.63 2.45
N PRO A 74 2.27 10.51 3.80
CA PRO A 74 1.02 10.29 4.51
C PRO A 74 0.04 11.46 4.30
N PRO A 75 -1.29 11.22 4.31
CA PRO A 75 -1.94 9.91 4.50
C PRO A 75 -1.93 9.03 3.24
N PRO A 76 -2.10 7.70 3.37
CA PRO A 76 -2.29 6.83 2.22
C PRO A 76 -3.59 7.16 1.48
N LEU A 77 -3.61 6.90 0.17
CA LEU A 77 -4.82 6.94 -0.66
C LEU A 77 -5.76 5.81 -0.26
N VAL A 78 -5.21 4.61 -0.11
CA VAL A 78 -5.88 3.42 0.41
C VAL A 78 -4.94 2.66 1.34
N GLN A 79 -5.51 1.99 2.33
CA GLN A 79 -4.75 1.13 3.23
C GLN A 79 -5.57 -0.06 3.69
N ALA A 80 -4.91 -1.18 3.91
CA ALA A 80 -5.48 -2.39 4.50
C ALA A 80 -4.68 -2.77 5.76
N SER A 81 -5.37 -3.37 6.73
CA SER A 81 -4.75 -3.91 7.94
C SER A 81 -4.81 -5.43 7.97
N PHE A 82 -3.80 -6.02 8.62
CA PHE A 82 -3.61 -7.44 8.82
C PHE A 82 -3.30 -7.70 10.29
N ALA A 83 -3.63 -8.90 10.77
CA ALA A 83 -3.33 -9.31 12.13
C ALA A 83 -1.81 -9.31 12.40
N ALA A 84 -1.43 -9.01 13.64
CA ALA A 84 -0.05 -9.12 14.08
C ALA A 84 0.48 -10.54 13.88
N GLY A 85 1.76 -10.65 13.49
CA GLY A 85 2.43 -11.93 13.29
C GLY A 85 2.15 -12.60 11.95
N THR A 86 1.10 -12.22 11.22
CA THR A 86 0.84 -12.71 9.86
C THR A 86 1.57 -11.82 8.86
N VAL A 87 2.50 -12.39 8.08
CA VAL A 87 3.08 -11.68 6.93
C VAL A 87 2.15 -11.99 5.75
N PRO A 88 1.34 -11.03 5.27
CA PRO A 88 0.46 -11.29 4.15
C PRO A 88 1.29 -11.50 2.87
N THR A 89 0.80 -12.37 2.02
CA THR A 89 1.31 -12.56 0.67
C THR A 89 1.02 -11.34 -0.19
N THR A 90 1.73 -11.22 -1.31
CA THR A 90 1.46 -10.13 -2.27
C THR A 90 0.02 -10.17 -2.79
N ALA A 91 -0.51 -11.37 -3.04
CA ALA A 91 -1.90 -11.55 -3.50
C ALA A 91 -2.90 -11.02 -2.47
N GLU A 92 -2.77 -11.42 -1.19
CA GLU A 92 -3.66 -10.96 -0.12
C GLU A 92 -3.60 -9.44 0.06
N VAL A 93 -2.40 -8.84 -0.03
CA VAL A 93 -2.23 -7.39 0.03
C VAL A 93 -2.94 -6.71 -1.13
N VAL A 94 -2.75 -7.20 -2.35
CA VAL A 94 -3.37 -6.60 -3.54
C VAL A 94 -4.88 -6.69 -3.47
N GLU A 95 -5.44 -7.85 -3.09
CA GLU A 95 -6.88 -8.03 -2.97
C GLU A 95 -7.47 -7.14 -1.87
N ALA A 96 -6.84 -7.08 -0.70
CA ALA A 96 -7.30 -6.21 0.38
C ALA A 96 -7.27 -4.74 -0.02
N LEU A 97 -6.21 -4.29 -0.70
CA LEU A 97 -6.13 -2.90 -1.20
C LEU A 97 -7.15 -2.61 -2.30
N ARG A 98 -7.43 -3.56 -3.20
CA ARG A 98 -8.47 -3.39 -4.23
C ARG A 98 -9.84 -3.18 -3.60
N ALA A 99 -10.19 -3.97 -2.58
CA ALA A 99 -11.45 -3.80 -1.85
C ALA A 99 -11.56 -2.38 -1.24
N GLN A 100 -10.46 -1.84 -0.73
CA GLN A 100 -10.42 -0.47 -0.20
C GLN A 100 -10.56 0.59 -1.29
N VAL A 101 -9.97 0.38 -2.47
CA VAL A 101 -10.14 1.29 -3.63
C VAL A 101 -11.60 1.35 -4.09
N ASP A 102 -12.28 0.19 -4.08
CA ASP A 102 -13.66 0.09 -4.52
C ASP A 102 -14.64 0.69 -3.51
N ALA A 103 -14.33 0.60 -2.21
CA ALA A 103 -15.12 1.15 -1.11
C ALA A 103 -14.90 2.65 -0.83
N ALA A 104 -13.76 3.21 -1.22
CA ALA A 104 -13.40 4.62 -1.01
C ALA A 104 -14.11 5.60 -1.96
#